data_AF-A0A950CHW0-F1
#
_entry.id   AF-A0A950CHW0-F1
#
_cell.length_a   1.000
_cell.length_b   1.000
_cell.length_c   1.000
_cell.angle_alpha   90.00
_cell.angle_beta   90.00
_cell.angle_gamma   90.00
#
_symmetry.space_group_name_H-M   'P 1'
#
loop_
_entity.id
_entity.type
_entity.pdbx_description
1 polymer ?
#
loop_
_entity_poly.entity_id
_entity_poly.type
_entity_poly.pdbx_seq_one_letter_code
_entity_poly.pdbx_strand_id
1 'polypeptide(L)' 'MKFGIFYEISVPRPWDRETEKRVFDNCLEQVALADELGFDSVWCVEHHFLEEYS' A
#
# COMPACT_ATOMS: atom_id res chain seq x y z
N MET A 1 15.49 -18.49 1.50
CA MET A 1 14.21 -18.25 0.81
C MET A 1 13.93 -16.77 0.91
N LYS A 2 13.48 -16.14 -0.18
CA LYS A 2 13.23 -14.69 -0.21
C LYS A 2 11.74 -14.40 -0.11
N PHE A 3 11.36 -13.44 0.71
CA PHE A 3 9.95 -13.07 0.93
C PHE A 3 9.75 -11.58 0.64
N GLY A 4 8.63 -11.26 0.00
CA GLY A 4 8.26 -9.88 -0.30
C GLY A 4 6.79 -9.64 0.00
N ILE A 5 6.43 -8.37 0.12
CA ILE A 5 5.05 -7.92 0.29
C ILE A 5 4.54 -7.26 -1.00
N PHE A 6 3.26 -7.45 -1.27
CA PHE A 6 2.58 -6.98 -2.47
C PHE A 6 1.41 -6.10 -2.06
N TYR A 7 1.30 -4.93 -2.67
CA TYR A 7 0.24 -3.97 -2.45
C TYR A 7 -0.62 -3.79 -3.68
N GLU A 8 -1.90 -4.06 -3.49
CA GLU A 8 -3.01 -3.51 -4.25
C GLU A 8 -3.70 -2.50 -3.33
N ILE A 9 -3.36 -1.22 -3.48
CA ILE A 9 -3.75 -0.19 -2.52
C ILE A 9 -5.21 0.19 -2.77
N SER A 10 -6.13 -0.42 -2.02
CA SER A 10 -7.55 -0.12 -2.11
C SER A 10 -7.94 1.09 -1.25
N VAL A 11 -8.66 2.02 -1.85
CA VAL A 11 -9.21 3.23 -1.24
C VAL A 11 -10.74 3.20 -1.37
N PRO A 12 -11.44 2.37 -0.58
CA PRO A 12 -12.89 2.18 -0.74
C PRO A 12 -13.68 3.43 -0.32
N ARG A 13 -14.84 3.64 -0.96
CA ARG A 13 -15.78 4.72 -0.60
C ARG A 13 -16.50 4.44 0.73
N PRO A 14 -16.96 5.49 1.45
CA PRO A 14 -16.90 6.92 1.10
C PRO A 14 -15.54 7.56 1.44
N TRP A 15 -15.16 8.58 0.66
CA TRP A 15 -13.91 9.31 0.85
C TRP A 15 -14.11 10.63 1.60
N ASP A 16 -13.14 10.94 2.44
CA ASP A 16 -12.85 12.29 2.95
C ASP A 16 -11.54 12.81 2.31
N ARG A 17 -11.16 14.06 2.63
CA ARG A 17 -9.93 14.68 2.09
C ARG A 17 -8.64 13.96 2.48
N GLU A 18 -8.66 13.14 3.53
CA GLU A 18 -7.48 12.48 4.10
C GLU A 18 -7.45 10.97 3.79
N THR A 19 -8.48 10.44 3.12
CA THR A 19 -8.66 8.99 2.99
C THR A 19 -7.52 8.34 2.24
N GLU A 20 -7.14 8.91 1.09
CA GLU A 20 -6.01 8.44 0.29
C GLU A 20 -4.70 8.55 1.10
N LYS A 21 -4.44 9.72 1.69
CA LYS A 21 -3.23 9.94 2.50
C LYS A 21 -3.10 8.91 3.62
N ARG A 22 -4.19 8.65 4.37
CA ARG A 22 -4.22 7.67 5.46
C ARG A 22 -3.93 6.26 4.97
N VAL A 23 -4.47 5.87 3.81
CA VAL A 23 -4.18 4.55 3.23
C VAL A 23 -2.70 4.45 2.85
N PHE A 24 -2.13 5.47 2.22
CA PHE A 24 -0.69 5.50 1.90
C PHE A 24 0.20 5.49 3.14
N ASP A 25 -0.13 6.28 4.17
CA ASP A 25 0.61 6.28 5.44
C ASP A 25 0.61 4.89 6.08
N ASN A 26 -0.54 4.21 6.10
CA ASN A 26 -0.65 2.84 6.60
C ASN A 26 0.22 1.84 5.80
N CYS A 27 0.24 1.98 4.47
CA CYS A 27 1.12 1.17 3.62
C CYS A 27 2.60 1.43 3.94
N LEU A 28 2.99 2.69 4.14
CA LEU A 28 4.36 3.06 4.50
C LEU A 28 4.78 2.49 5.86
N GLU A 29 3.89 2.50 6.86
CA GLU A 29 4.14 1.88 8.17
C GLU A 29 4.38 0.37 8.03
N GLN A 30 3.59 -0.31 7.20
CA GLN A 30 3.77 -1.74 6.94
C GLN A 30 5.05 -2.05 6.15
N VAL A 31 5.43 -1.17 5.21
CA VAL A 31 6.71 -1.28 4.48
C VAL A 31 7.89 -1.13 5.43
N ALA A 32 7.84 -0.15 6.34
CA ALA A 32 8.88 0.03 7.35
C ALA A 32 9.00 -1.20 8.26
N LEU A 33 7.87 -1.76 8.72
CA LEU A 33 7.87 -2.99 9.49
C LEU A 33 8.43 -4.18 8.69
N ALA A 34 8.10 -4.29 7.40
CA ALA A 34 8.62 -5.37 6.57
C ALA A 34 10.15 -5.28 6.37
N ASP A 35 10.70 -4.07 6.25
CA ASP A 35 12.15 -3.84 6.23
C ASP A 35 12.80 -4.29 7.55
N GLU A 36 12.22 -3.91 8.70
CA GLU A 36 12.69 -4.34 10.04
C GLU A 36 12.65 -5.86 10.22
N LEU A 37 11.66 -6.53 9.63
CA LEU A 37 11.49 -7.98 9.69
C LEU A 37 12.33 -8.74 8.65
N GLY A 38 13.05 -8.04 7.77
CA GLY A 38 13.97 -8.62 6.79
C GLY A 38 13.29 -9.16 5.53
N PHE A 39 12.15 -8.60 5.11
CA PHE A 39 11.59 -8.88 3.79
C PHE A 39 12.49 -8.30 2.70
N ASP A 40 12.63 -9.02 1.59
CA ASP A 40 13.57 -8.71 0.51
C ASP A 40 13.05 -7.64 -0.46
N SER A 41 11.74 -7.44 -0.55
CA SER A 41 11.14 -6.59 -1.59
C SER A 41 9.73 -6.12 -1.25
N VAL A 42 9.39 -4.94 -1.75
CA VAL A 42 8.02 -4.39 -1.80
C VAL A 42 7.62 -4.21 -3.25
N TRP A 43 6.43 -4.67 -3.61
CA TRP A 43 5.83 -4.46 -4.92
C TRP A 43 4.50 -3.73 -4.77
N CYS A 44 4.34 -2.58 -5.43
CA CYS A 44 3.08 -1.86 -5.51
C CYS A 44 2.62 -1.83 -6.96
N VAL A 45 1.35 -2.16 -7.20
CA VAL A 45 0.74 -1.97 -8.52
C VAL A 45 0.22 -0.54 -8.66
N GLU A 46 0.03 -0.11 -9.91
CA GLU A 46 -0.58 1.17 -10.26
C GLU A 46 -1.75 0.88 -11.20
N HIS A 47 -2.89 1.52 -10.92
CA HIS A 47 -4.07 1.43 -11.78
C HIS A 47 -4.33 2.76 -12.46
N HIS A 48 -4.37 2.75 -13.80
CA HIS A 48 -4.91 3.88 -14.55
C HIS A 48 -6.40 3.67 -14.81
N PHE A 49 -7.23 4.63 -14.38
CA PHE A 49 -8.67 4.72 -14.66
C PHE A 49 -9.61 3.78 -13.89
N LEU A 50 -9.15 3.11 -12.82
CA LEU A 50 -9.99 2.33 -11.91
C LEU A 50 -10.19 3.09 -10.59
N GLU A 51 -11.43 3.51 -10.29
CA GLU A 51 -11.73 4.16 -9.01
C GLU A 51 -11.60 3.16 -7.84
N GLU A 52 -11.32 3.67 -6.63
CA GLU A 52 -11.13 2.88 -5.40
C GLU A 52 -9.84 2.05 -5.35
N TYR A 53 -8.97 2.16 -6.35
CA TYR A 53 -7.65 1.54 -6.39
C TYR A 53 -6.61 2.59 -6.79
N SER A 54 -5.46 2.56 -6.13
CA SER A 54 -4.28 3.32 -6.52
C SER A 54 -3.31 2.48 -7.36
#